data_AF-A0A8X6V887-F1
#
_entry.id   AF-A0A8X6V887-F1
#
_cell.length_a   1.000
_cell.length_b   1.000
_cell.length_c   1.000
_cell.angle_alpha   90.00
_cell.angle_beta   90.00
_cell.angle_gamma   90.00
#
_symmetry.space_group_name_H-M   'P 1'
#
loop_
_entity.id
_entity.type
_entity.pdbx_description
1 polymer ?
#
loop_
_entity_poly.entity_id
_entity_poly.type
_entity_poly.pdbx_seq_one_letter_code
_entity_poly.pdbx_strand_id
1 'polypeptide(L)'
;MPRKWKSGLSKNSSRARAAKIARNQESSVHAELRRQQRQSILRAAETPLQARVHSETQAELQAARRAIETPQQSQARKIHNAEIQSSRRRNFIRKDWSVFNGTRFRYDASIEYHNHPLNVIGSKNKKCHYCDAFKLNDETAGMCCSSGKVSLPFLGEPGEPLKTLLLSVTNESKQFLRKIRKYISCFPMTSFGVDKGIRMPGFSPTFTVQGQIYHHIGSLFPEGNDRHEFLPIYFMGDEQNEVNRRCQYIEGVERETVLKIQQMLHSHNVLLKIFKSAIGNSGLQIITMLSFMLIELVIMHRWSMTLLFWLLANRALTET
;
A
#
# COMPACT_ATOMS: atom_id res chain seq x y z
N MET A 1 -46.80 -31.77 -28.05
CA MET A 1 -46.76 -30.29 -28.13
C MET A 1 -45.55 -29.77 -27.35
N PRO A 2 -44.60 -29.04 -27.96
CA PRO A 2 -43.44 -28.54 -27.25
C PRO A 2 -43.82 -27.30 -26.42
N ARG A 3 -43.43 -27.29 -25.13
CA ARG A 3 -43.67 -26.15 -24.22
C ARG A 3 -42.86 -24.94 -24.69
N LYS A 4 -43.53 -23.82 -24.97
CA LYS A 4 -42.90 -22.52 -25.26
C LYS A 4 -42.01 -22.11 -24.08
N TRP A 5 -40.70 -22.04 -24.31
CA TRP A 5 -39.72 -21.49 -23.38
C TRP A 5 -39.95 -19.97 -23.31
N LYS A 6 -40.57 -19.47 -22.24
CA LYS A 6 -40.70 -18.03 -22.01
C LYS A 6 -39.34 -17.48 -21.57
N SER A 7 -38.81 -16.52 -22.32
CA SER A 7 -37.55 -15.84 -22.03
C SER A 7 -37.56 -15.21 -20.63
N GLY A 8 -36.51 -15.48 -19.85
CA GLY A 8 -36.36 -15.06 -18.45
C GLY A 8 -36.15 -13.56 -18.23
N LEU A 9 -36.49 -12.70 -19.19
CA LEU A 9 -36.29 -11.25 -19.13
C LEU A 9 -37.26 -10.51 -18.19
N SER A 10 -38.30 -11.19 -17.68
CA SER A 10 -39.36 -10.56 -16.88
C SER A 10 -39.25 -10.77 -15.36
N LYS A 11 -38.27 -11.55 -14.85
CA LYS A 11 -38.15 -11.80 -13.40
C LYS A 11 -37.23 -10.78 -12.73
N ASN A 12 -37.72 -9.56 -12.53
CA ASN A 12 -37.08 -8.64 -11.59
C ASN A 12 -37.16 -9.25 -10.18
N SER A 13 -36.02 -9.77 -9.70
CA SER A 13 -35.88 -10.33 -8.35
C SER A 13 -36.29 -9.29 -7.29
N SER A 14 -36.75 -9.76 -6.12
CA SER A 14 -37.07 -8.90 -4.97
C SER A 14 -35.90 -7.95 -4.64
N ARG A 15 -34.66 -8.44 -4.76
CA ARG A 15 -33.42 -7.68 -4.59
C ARG A 15 -33.24 -6.58 -5.63
N ALA A 16 -33.58 -6.83 -6.90
CA ALA A 16 -33.54 -5.83 -7.96
C ALA A 16 -34.59 -4.72 -7.76
N ARG A 17 -35.77 -5.07 -7.21
CA ARG A 17 -36.82 -4.10 -6.85
C ARG A 17 -36.43 -3.25 -5.65
N ALA A 18 -35.90 -3.87 -4.59
CA ALA A 18 -35.39 -3.16 -3.41
C ALA A 18 -34.26 -2.19 -3.78
N ALA A 19 -33.31 -2.61 -4.63
CA ALA A 19 -32.27 -1.74 -5.15
C ALA A 19 -32.84 -0.59 -6.01
N LYS A 20 -33.91 -0.82 -6.78
CA LYS A 20 -34.57 0.24 -7.55
C LYS A 20 -35.26 1.27 -6.65
N ILE A 21 -35.93 0.82 -5.59
CA ILE A 21 -36.58 1.71 -4.60
C ILE A 21 -35.52 2.54 -3.87
N ALA A 22 -34.44 1.92 -3.40
CA ALA A 22 -33.33 2.63 -2.75
C ALA A 22 -32.64 3.66 -3.68
N ARG A 23 -32.58 3.38 -5.00
CA ARG A 23 -32.07 4.35 -6.00
C ARG A 23 -32.99 5.54 -6.21
N ASN A 24 -34.31 5.35 -6.10
CA ASN A 24 -35.28 6.42 -6.29
C ASN A 24 -35.40 7.34 -5.06
N GLN A 25 -35.04 6.84 -3.87
CA GLN A 25 -35.05 7.60 -2.61
C GLN A 25 -33.72 8.30 -2.31
N GLU A 26 -32.73 8.15 -3.19
CA GLU A 26 -31.39 8.68 -2.96
C GLU A 26 -31.31 10.17 -3.29
N SER A 27 -30.54 10.91 -2.49
CA SER A 27 -30.23 12.32 -2.79
C SER A 27 -29.39 12.44 -4.07
N SER A 28 -29.51 13.57 -4.77
CA SER A 28 -28.72 13.84 -5.98
C SER A 28 -27.22 13.72 -5.74
N VAL A 29 -26.75 14.14 -4.57
CA VAL A 29 -25.34 14.06 -4.15
C VAL A 29 -24.88 12.61 -3.99
N HIS A 30 -25.67 11.77 -3.32
CA HIS A 30 -25.32 10.35 -3.15
C HIS A 30 -25.39 9.59 -4.47
N ALA A 31 -26.38 9.89 -5.31
CA ALA A 31 -26.49 9.30 -6.65
C ALA A 31 -25.27 9.62 -7.51
N GLU A 32 -24.78 10.87 -7.46
CA GLU A 32 -23.59 11.31 -8.20
C GLU A 32 -22.32 10.65 -7.66
N LEU A 33 -22.15 10.59 -6.33
CA LEU A 33 -21.00 9.95 -5.70
C LEU A 33 -20.91 8.47 -6.10
N ARG A 34 -22.03 7.73 -6.10
CA ARG A 34 -22.03 6.33 -6.55
C ARG A 34 -21.69 6.19 -8.03
N ARG A 35 -22.15 7.11 -8.89
CA ARG A 35 -21.81 7.11 -10.32
C ARG A 35 -20.31 7.33 -10.52
N GLN A 36 -19.74 8.33 -9.83
CA GLN A 36 -18.32 8.63 -9.87
C GLN A 36 -17.47 7.46 -9.36
N GLN A 37 -17.88 6.83 -8.25
CA GLN A 37 -17.20 5.67 -7.68
C GLN A 37 -17.27 4.45 -8.62
N ARG A 38 -18.41 4.22 -9.28
CA ARG A 38 -18.54 3.15 -10.27
C ARG A 38 -17.63 3.40 -11.48
N GLN A 39 -17.57 4.64 -11.96
CA GLN A 39 -16.69 5.02 -13.07
C GLN A 39 -15.21 4.94 -12.70
N SER A 40 -14.81 5.30 -11.48
CA SER A 40 -13.42 5.15 -11.04
C SER A 40 -12.99 3.69 -10.97
N ILE A 41 -13.86 2.80 -10.49
CA ILE A 41 -13.61 1.35 -10.45
C ILE A 41 -13.42 0.78 -11.86
N LEU A 42 -14.28 1.17 -12.80
CA LEU A 42 -14.17 0.70 -14.19
C LEU A 42 -12.86 1.19 -14.83
N ARG A 43 -12.54 2.48 -14.68
CA ARG A 43 -11.29 3.06 -15.20
C ARG A 43 -10.04 2.41 -14.62
N ALA A 44 -10.06 2.07 -13.32
CA ALA A 44 -8.93 1.41 -12.68
C ALA A 44 -8.67 -0.02 -13.17
N ALA A 45 -9.67 -0.65 -13.80
CA ALA A 45 -9.58 -2.00 -14.36
C ALA A 45 -9.30 -2.01 -15.87
N GLU A 46 -9.18 -0.85 -16.52
CA GLU A 46 -8.94 -0.76 -17.96
C GLU A 46 -7.53 -1.22 -18.33
N THR A 47 -7.45 -2.00 -19.41
CA THR A 47 -6.17 -2.29 -20.05
C THR A 47 -5.61 -1.05 -20.76
N PRO A 48 -4.30 -0.98 -21.04
CA PRO A 48 -3.71 0.16 -21.75
C PRO A 48 -4.36 0.44 -23.12
N LEU A 49 -4.79 -0.61 -23.84
CA LEU A 49 -5.50 -0.47 -25.12
C LEU A 49 -6.90 0.12 -24.92
N GLN A 50 -7.65 -0.36 -23.93
CA GLN A 50 -8.97 0.18 -23.60
C GLN A 50 -8.90 1.63 -23.15
N ALA A 51 -7.90 1.99 -22.35
CA ALA A 51 -7.68 3.36 -21.90
C ALA A 51 -7.38 4.31 -23.08
N ARG A 52 -6.58 3.85 -24.07
CA ARG A 52 -6.32 4.62 -25.29
C ARG A 52 -7.59 4.85 -26.12
N VAL A 53 -8.33 3.78 -26.42
CA VAL A 53 -9.59 3.88 -27.17
C VAL A 53 -10.59 4.79 -26.46
N HIS A 54 -10.71 4.67 -25.13
CA HIS A 54 -11.57 5.53 -24.34
C HIS A 54 -11.11 7.00 -24.40
N SER A 55 -9.81 7.28 -24.29
CA SER A 55 -9.26 8.63 -24.41
C SER A 55 -9.53 9.25 -25.79
N GLU A 56 -9.35 8.47 -26.86
CA GLU A 56 -9.63 8.89 -28.24
C GLU A 56 -11.12 9.19 -28.41
N THR A 57 -11.98 8.27 -27.96
CA THR A 57 -13.45 8.44 -28.00
C THR A 57 -13.88 9.70 -27.24
N GLN A 58 -13.30 9.97 -26.06
CA GLN A 58 -13.61 11.18 -25.31
C GLN A 58 -13.12 12.45 -26.02
N ALA A 59 -11.94 12.41 -26.65
CA ALA A 59 -11.42 13.53 -27.43
C ALA A 59 -12.31 13.84 -28.63
N GLU A 60 -12.81 12.82 -29.33
CA GLU A 60 -13.77 12.94 -30.43
C GLU A 60 -15.11 13.53 -29.97
N LEU A 61 -15.68 13.01 -28.88
CA LEU A 61 -16.92 13.55 -28.31
C LEU A 61 -16.75 15.02 -27.88
N GLN A 62 -15.59 15.38 -27.33
CA GLN A 62 -15.30 16.76 -26.95
C GLN A 62 -15.07 17.65 -28.19
N ALA A 63 -14.48 17.13 -29.27
CA ALA A 63 -14.35 17.84 -30.54
C ALA A 63 -15.72 18.08 -31.18
N ALA A 64 -16.59 17.07 -31.20
CA ALA A 64 -17.96 17.18 -31.70
C ALA A 64 -18.79 18.19 -30.90
N ARG A 65 -18.67 18.18 -29.55
CA ARG A 65 -19.30 19.20 -28.70
C ARG A 65 -18.80 20.61 -29.01
N ARG A 66 -17.49 20.77 -29.24
CA ARG A 66 -16.89 22.06 -29.62
C ARG A 66 -17.37 22.56 -30.98
N ALA A 67 -17.63 21.66 -31.93
CA ALA A 67 -18.09 22.01 -33.27
C ALA A 67 -19.51 22.61 -33.29
N ILE A 68 -20.34 22.28 -32.30
CA ILE A 68 -21.72 22.78 -32.17
C ILE A 68 -21.87 23.90 -31.12
N GLU A 69 -20.78 24.36 -30.51
CA GLU A 69 -20.80 25.46 -29.52
C GLU A 69 -21.31 26.75 -30.16
N THR A 70 -22.22 27.46 -29.48
CA THR A 70 -22.58 28.82 -29.89
C THR A 70 -21.40 29.78 -29.70
N PRO A 71 -21.35 30.93 -30.40
CA PRO A 71 -20.29 31.92 -30.20
C PRO A 71 -20.13 32.36 -28.73
N GLN A 72 -21.23 32.48 -28.00
CA GLN A 72 -21.26 32.82 -26.57
C GLN A 72 -20.64 31.71 -25.71
N GLN A 73 -20.98 30.44 -25.97
CA GLN A 73 -20.42 29.30 -25.25
C GLN A 73 -18.92 29.13 -25.53
N SER A 74 -18.51 29.29 -26.78
CA SER A 74 -17.10 29.26 -27.20
C SER A 74 -16.30 30.37 -26.51
N GLN A 75 -16.87 31.58 -26.42
CA GLN A 75 -16.23 32.71 -25.73
C GLN A 75 -16.10 32.46 -24.23
N ALA A 76 -17.16 31.98 -23.56
CA ALA A 76 -17.12 31.63 -22.14
C ALA A 76 -16.05 30.56 -21.84
N ARG A 77 -15.95 29.52 -22.70
CA ARG A 77 -14.91 28.48 -22.56
C ARG A 77 -13.50 29.05 -22.73
N LYS A 78 -13.28 29.95 -23.69
CA LYS A 78 -11.98 30.61 -23.89
C LYS A 78 -11.59 31.44 -22.68
N ILE A 79 -12.52 32.21 -22.12
CA ILE A 79 -12.30 33.00 -20.90
C ILE A 79 -11.94 32.08 -19.74
N HIS A 80 -12.72 31.02 -19.51
CA HIS A 80 -12.45 30.06 -18.45
C HIS A 80 -11.08 29.37 -18.59
N ASN A 81 -10.71 28.96 -19.81
CA ASN A 81 -9.40 28.36 -20.07
C ASN A 81 -8.26 29.36 -19.84
N ALA A 82 -8.44 30.62 -20.23
CA ALA A 82 -7.47 31.69 -19.98
C ALA A 82 -7.32 31.97 -18.48
N GLU A 83 -8.42 31.96 -17.71
CA GLU A 83 -8.40 32.06 -16.26
C GLU A 83 -7.62 30.91 -15.61
N ILE A 84 -7.87 29.67 -16.02
CA ILE A 84 -7.13 28.49 -15.53
C ILE A 84 -5.63 28.62 -15.84
N GLN A 85 -5.27 28.99 -17.06
CA GLN A 85 -3.86 29.19 -17.44
C GLN A 85 -3.21 30.33 -16.64
N SER A 86 -3.94 31.43 -16.42
CA SER A 86 -3.46 32.54 -15.59
C SER A 86 -3.27 32.11 -14.12
N SER A 87 -4.16 31.27 -13.59
CA SER A 87 -4.07 30.70 -12.24
C SER A 87 -2.85 29.80 -12.12
N ARG A 88 -2.66 28.86 -13.08
CA ARG A 88 -1.48 28.00 -13.16
C ARG A 88 -0.19 28.80 -13.15
N ARG A 89 -0.11 29.85 -13.99
CA ARG A 89 1.07 30.72 -14.06
C ARG A 89 1.31 31.44 -12.74
N ARG A 90 0.26 31.99 -12.11
CA ARG A 90 0.37 32.64 -10.78
C ARG A 90 0.85 31.67 -9.71
N ASN A 91 0.26 30.47 -9.65
CA ASN A 91 0.64 29.44 -8.69
C ASN A 91 2.10 28.99 -8.90
N PHE A 92 2.51 28.76 -10.15
CA PHE A 92 3.88 28.36 -10.48
C PHE A 92 4.92 29.44 -10.16
N ILE A 93 4.59 30.72 -10.37
CA ILE A 93 5.48 31.84 -10.02
C ILE A 93 5.59 32.00 -8.50
N ARG A 94 4.53 31.68 -7.75
CA ARG A 94 4.51 31.79 -6.30
C ARG A 94 5.33 30.68 -5.66
N LYS A 95 6.59 30.98 -5.37
CA LYS A 95 7.53 30.08 -4.68
C LYS A 95 7.32 30.05 -3.16
N ASP A 96 6.08 29.88 -2.71
CA ASP A 96 5.76 29.71 -1.28
C ASP A 96 4.81 28.53 -1.05
N TRP A 97 4.98 27.84 0.09
CA TRP A 97 4.21 26.67 0.50
C TRP A 97 2.71 26.99 0.72
N SER A 98 2.35 28.26 0.89
CA SER A 98 0.94 28.68 0.99
C SER A 98 0.08 28.25 -0.20
N VAL A 99 0.65 28.03 -1.39
CA VAL A 99 -0.04 27.47 -2.57
C VAL A 99 -0.61 26.08 -2.28
N PHE A 100 0.04 25.32 -1.39
CA PHE A 100 -0.36 23.96 -1.03
C PHE A 100 -1.27 23.89 0.20
N ASN A 101 -1.59 25.01 0.84
CA ASN A 101 -2.38 25.01 2.06
C ASN A 101 -3.78 24.43 1.82
N GLY A 102 -4.11 23.36 2.55
CA GLY A 102 -5.41 22.69 2.44
C GLY A 102 -5.60 21.85 1.17
N THR A 103 -4.62 21.78 0.27
CA THR A 103 -4.72 21.00 -0.98
C THR A 103 -4.89 19.50 -0.74
N ARG A 104 -4.41 18.99 0.41
CA ARG A 104 -4.67 17.63 0.87
C ARG A 104 -6.15 17.31 1.05
N PHE A 105 -6.97 18.30 1.42
CA PHE A 105 -8.41 18.13 1.64
C PHE A 105 -9.24 18.60 0.44
N ARG A 106 -8.73 19.56 -0.33
CA ARG A 106 -9.37 20.09 -1.54
C ARG A 106 -8.35 20.13 -2.68
N TYR A 107 -8.42 19.14 -3.56
CA TYR A 107 -7.56 19.09 -4.74
C TYR A 107 -7.91 20.24 -5.70
N ASP A 108 -6.95 21.12 -5.93
CA ASP A 108 -7.03 22.17 -6.95
C ASP A 108 -6.33 21.70 -8.25
N ALA A 109 -7.11 21.46 -9.30
CA ALA A 109 -6.62 21.03 -10.61
C ALA A 109 -5.86 22.12 -11.39
N SER A 110 -5.85 23.36 -10.90
CA SER A 110 -5.05 24.46 -11.44
C SER A 110 -3.62 24.49 -10.89
N ILE A 111 -3.25 23.59 -9.98
CA ILE A 111 -1.89 23.45 -9.46
C ILE A 111 -1.22 22.24 -10.11
N GLU A 112 -0.07 22.46 -10.74
CA GLU A 112 0.78 21.38 -11.27
C GLU A 112 1.70 20.84 -10.17
N TYR A 113 1.14 20.03 -9.25
CA TYR A 113 1.87 19.53 -8.08
C TYR A 113 3.18 18.83 -8.46
N HIS A 114 3.18 17.95 -9.45
CA HIS A 114 4.38 17.16 -9.78
C HIS A 114 5.57 18.02 -10.25
N ASN A 115 5.29 19.10 -10.98
CA ASN A 115 6.31 19.95 -11.61
C ASN A 115 6.53 21.26 -10.86
N HIS A 116 5.93 21.44 -9.68
CA HIS A 116 6.00 22.71 -8.97
C HIS A 116 7.45 23.01 -8.53
N PRO A 117 7.95 24.25 -8.67
CA PRO A 117 9.36 24.59 -8.36
C PRO A 117 9.79 24.31 -6.91
N LEU A 118 8.84 24.24 -5.98
CA LEU A 118 9.09 23.90 -4.57
C LEU A 118 9.19 22.40 -4.31
N ASN A 119 8.70 21.56 -5.23
CA ASN A 119 8.73 20.11 -5.09
C ASN A 119 10.06 19.54 -5.61
N VAL A 120 11.16 20.15 -5.16
CA VAL A 120 12.53 19.74 -5.43
C VAL A 120 13.13 19.22 -4.13
N ILE A 121 13.15 17.91 -3.96
CA ILE A 121 13.72 17.23 -2.79
C ILE A 121 15.26 17.36 -2.76
N GLY A 122 15.87 17.55 -3.94
CA GLY A 122 17.32 17.68 -4.12
C GLY A 122 18.08 16.35 -4.06
N SER A 123 19.39 16.41 -4.29
CA SER A 123 20.28 15.24 -4.20
C SER A 123 20.68 14.94 -2.76
N LYS A 124 20.86 13.66 -2.45
CA LYS A 124 21.24 13.17 -1.12
C LYS A 124 22.76 13.18 -0.93
N ASN A 125 23.37 14.37 -0.92
CA ASN A 125 24.83 14.52 -1.01
C ASN A 125 25.51 14.95 0.31
N LYS A 126 24.73 15.35 1.33
CA LYS A 126 25.28 15.83 2.60
C LYS A 126 25.57 14.65 3.53
N LYS A 127 26.84 14.33 3.79
CA LYS A 127 27.21 13.26 4.72
C LYS A 127 27.10 13.72 6.18
N CYS A 128 26.49 12.92 7.05
CA CYS A 128 26.46 13.19 8.49
C CYS A 128 27.81 12.91 9.14
N HIS A 129 28.31 13.83 9.97
CA HIS A 129 29.58 13.63 10.69
C HIS A 129 29.57 12.53 11.77
N TYR A 130 28.39 12.16 12.29
CA TYR A 130 28.30 11.20 13.40
C TYR A 130 28.04 9.76 12.94
N CYS A 131 27.20 9.59 11.92
CA CYS A 131 26.73 8.26 11.48
C CYS A 131 26.97 7.98 10.00
N ASP A 132 27.66 8.89 9.31
CA ASP A 132 27.98 8.78 7.88
C ASP A 132 26.79 8.66 6.91
N ALA A 133 25.57 8.75 7.42
CA ALA A 133 24.36 8.74 6.61
C ALA A 133 24.34 9.97 5.68
N PHE A 134 24.05 9.73 4.40
CA PHE A 134 23.74 10.78 3.46
C PHE A 134 22.39 11.42 3.80
N LYS A 135 22.30 12.73 3.67
CA LYS A 135 21.12 13.56 3.97
C LYS A 135 20.70 14.34 2.75
N LEU A 136 19.42 14.68 2.71
CA LEU A 136 18.90 15.69 1.79
C LEU A 136 19.38 17.08 2.20
N ASN A 137 19.36 18.03 1.27
CA ASN A 137 19.92 19.36 1.50
C ASN A 137 19.21 20.12 2.62
N ASP A 138 17.88 20.01 2.71
CA ASP A 138 17.04 20.73 3.68
C ASP A 138 16.63 19.85 4.88
N GLU A 139 17.27 18.69 5.03
CA GLU A 139 17.02 17.79 6.14
C GLU A 139 17.66 18.33 7.42
N THR A 140 16.92 18.33 8.53
CA THR A 140 17.46 18.85 9.80
C THR A 140 18.61 17.98 10.31
N ALA A 141 19.53 18.59 11.08
CA ALA A 141 20.72 17.92 11.58
C ALA A 141 20.40 16.63 12.38
N GLY A 142 19.25 16.60 13.04
CA GLY A 142 18.80 15.49 13.89
C GLY A 142 18.13 14.32 13.19
N MET A 143 17.71 14.41 11.92
CA MET A 143 16.86 13.39 11.30
C MET A 143 17.50 11.99 11.22
N CYS A 144 18.83 11.90 11.05
CA CYS A 144 19.49 10.61 10.88
C CYS A 144 19.92 9.94 12.19
N CYS A 145 20.44 10.70 13.15
CA CYS A 145 21.05 10.18 14.39
C CYS A 145 20.76 11.05 15.62
N SER A 146 19.78 11.96 15.54
CA SER A 146 19.49 12.96 16.57
C SER A 146 20.74 13.74 17.00
N SER A 147 21.56 14.14 16.01
CA SER A 147 22.83 14.85 16.22
C SER A 147 23.84 14.06 17.06
N GLY A 148 23.99 12.76 16.76
CA GLY A 148 24.96 11.86 17.40
C GLY A 148 24.45 11.17 18.68
N LYS A 149 23.22 11.46 19.12
CA LYS A 149 22.61 10.81 20.29
C LYS A 149 22.23 9.35 20.04
N VAL A 150 21.96 8.99 18.78
CA VAL A 150 21.61 7.64 18.37
C VAL A 150 22.75 7.07 17.55
N SER A 151 23.41 6.04 18.08
CA SER A 151 24.34 5.21 17.33
C SER A 151 23.64 3.90 17.01
N LEU A 152 23.44 3.62 15.72
CA LEU A 152 22.92 2.35 15.26
C LEU A 152 24.11 1.42 14.96
N PRO A 153 24.05 0.14 15.39
CA PRO A 153 25.07 -0.81 14.99
C PRO A 153 25.09 -0.95 13.47
N PHE A 154 26.28 -1.14 12.90
CA PHE A 154 26.43 -1.41 11.48
C PHE A 154 25.62 -2.65 11.11
N LEU A 155 24.73 -2.52 10.13
CA LEU A 155 24.01 -3.66 9.59
C LEU A 155 25.01 -4.50 8.80
N GLY A 156 25.37 -5.67 9.35
CA GLY A 156 26.22 -6.63 8.66
C GLY A 156 25.57 -7.13 7.38
N GLU A 157 26.33 -7.92 6.62
CA GLU A 157 25.79 -8.56 5.43
C GLU A 157 24.60 -9.47 5.80
N PRO A 158 23.55 -9.51 4.97
CA PRO A 158 22.44 -10.42 5.14
C PRO A 158 22.94 -11.87 5.13
N GLY A 159 22.37 -12.72 5.98
CA GLY A 159 22.61 -14.16 5.91
C GLY A 159 22.08 -14.78 4.61
N GLU A 160 22.62 -15.93 4.21
CA GLU A 160 22.03 -16.72 3.13
C GLU A 160 20.70 -17.34 3.58
N PRO A 161 19.70 -17.44 2.68
CA PRO A 161 19.75 -17.22 1.22
C PRO A 161 19.50 -15.75 0.79
N LEU A 162 19.22 -14.85 1.75
CA LEU A 162 18.72 -13.51 1.44
C LEU A 162 19.76 -12.68 0.67
N LYS A 163 21.05 -12.86 0.98
CA LYS A 163 22.16 -12.26 0.22
C LYS A 163 22.06 -12.60 -1.26
N THR A 164 22.07 -13.88 -1.62
CA THR A 164 22.00 -14.33 -3.01
C THR A 164 20.72 -13.87 -3.72
N LEU A 165 19.59 -13.88 -3.01
CA LEU A 165 18.30 -13.45 -3.56
C LEU A 165 18.25 -11.96 -3.94
N LEU A 166 19.17 -11.14 -3.41
CA LEU A 166 19.16 -9.69 -3.62
C LEU A 166 20.16 -9.17 -4.63
N LEU A 167 21.11 -10.01 -5.04
CA LEU A 167 22.11 -9.65 -6.03
C LEU A 167 21.56 -9.64 -7.47
N SER A 168 20.32 -10.10 -7.69
CA SER A 168 19.67 -10.16 -9.03
C SER A 168 20.45 -10.97 -10.09
N VAL A 169 21.33 -11.88 -9.68
CA VAL A 169 22.19 -12.69 -10.56
C VAL A 169 21.42 -13.88 -11.14
N THR A 170 20.82 -14.71 -10.29
CA THR A 170 20.12 -15.94 -10.69
C THR A 170 18.68 -15.66 -11.14
N ASN A 171 18.07 -16.59 -11.89
CA ASN A 171 16.65 -16.48 -12.23
C ASN A 171 15.75 -16.44 -10.98
N GLU A 172 16.10 -17.21 -9.93
CA GLU A 172 15.40 -17.16 -8.63
C GLU A 172 15.48 -15.76 -8.01
N SER A 173 16.66 -15.13 -7.96
CA SER A 173 16.83 -13.78 -7.41
C SER A 173 16.03 -12.71 -8.19
N LYS A 174 15.98 -12.80 -9.52
CA LYS A 174 15.18 -11.89 -10.36
C LYS A 174 13.67 -12.07 -10.11
N GLN A 175 13.21 -13.30 -9.98
CA GLN A 175 11.81 -13.61 -9.67
C GLN A 175 11.43 -13.15 -8.25
N PHE A 176 12.34 -13.36 -7.29
CA PHE A 176 12.24 -12.87 -5.93
C PHE A 176 12.10 -11.35 -5.88
N LEU A 177 13.02 -10.61 -6.49
CA LEU A 177 13.01 -9.14 -6.53
C LEU A 177 11.74 -8.58 -7.18
N ARG A 178 11.28 -9.19 -8.28
CA ARG A 178 10.03 -8.79 -8.94
C ARG A 178 8.80 -8.94 -8.03
N LYS A 179 8.81 -9.95 -7.14
CA LYS A 179 7.70 -10.27 -6.24
C LYS A 179 8.02 -9.95 -4.77
N ILE A 180 9.04 -9.13 -4.49
CA ILE A 180 9.65 -9.03 -3.16
C ILE A 180 8.65 -8.66 -2.07
N ARG A 181 7.70 -7.78 -2.38
CA ARG A 181 6.61 -7.38 -1.46
C ARG A 181 5.77 -8.58 -1.04
N LYS A 182 5.47 -9.50 -1.96
CA LYS A 182 4.72 -10.73 -1.66
C LYS A 182 5.50 -11.63 -0.71
N TYR A 183 6.81 -11.80 -0.95
CA TYR A 183 7.67 -12.58 -0.06
C TYR A 183 7.76 -11.97 1.34
N ILE A 184 7.89 -10.65 1.46
CA ILE A 184 7.83 -9.96 2.78
C ILE A 184 6.48 -10.19 3.46
N SER A 185 5.38 -10.15 2.70
CA SER A 185 4.03 -10.42 3.20
C SER A 185 3.79 -11.85 3.65
N CYS A 186 4.70 -12.80 3.38
CA CYS A 186 4.62 -14.16 3.93
C CYS A 186 5.05 -14.24 5.39
N PHE A 187 5.84 -13.28 5.90
CA PHE A 187 6.45 -13.32 7.25
C PHE A 187 5.98 -12.25 8.25
N PRO A 188 4.76 -11.69 8.19
CA PRO A 188 4.28 -10.81 9.24
C PRO A 188 4.00 -11.60 10.52
N MET A 189 4.51 -11.10 11.65
CA MET A 189 4.11 -11.56 12.99
C MET A 189 2.91 -10.77 13.51
N THR A 190 2.67 -9.58 12.98
CA THR A 190 1.59 -8.69 13.42
C THR A 190 0.77 -8.23 12.23
N SER A 191 -0.49 -7.90 12.49
CA SER A 191 -1.42 -7.36 11.51
C SER A 191 -2.15 -6.16 12.07
N PHE A 192 -2.73 -5.37 11.16
CA PHE A 192 -3.64 -4.29 11.51
C PHE A 192 -5.08 -4.77 11.32
N GLY A 193 -5.83 -4.89 12.41
CA GLY A 193 -7.26 -5.07 12.37
C GLY A 193 -7.94 -3.75 12.00
N VAL A 194 -8.84 -3.78 11.02
CA VAL A 194 -9.61 -2.60 10.60
C VAL A 194 -11.07 -3.02 10.44
N ASP A 195 -11.98 -2.34 11.14
CA ASP A 195 -13.43 -2.64 11.08
C ASP A 195 -14.01 -2.33 9.69
N LYS A 196 -13.48 -1.30 9.02
CA LYS A 196 -13.92 -0.85 7.69
C LYS A 196 -12.71 -0.44 6.83
N GLY A 197 -12.19 -1.38 6.04
CA GLY A 197 -11.19 -1.11 5.02
C GLY A 197 -11.82 -0.67 3.69
N ILE A 198 -11.37 0.44 3.10
CA ILE A 198 -11.75 0.81 1.74
C ILE A 198 -10.77 0.13 0.78
N ARG A 199 -11.21 -0.94 0.11
CA ARG A 199 -10.40 -1.60 -0.92
C ARG A 199 -10.76 -1.03 -2.29
N MET A 200 -9.92 -0.14 -2.80
CA MET A 200 -10.04 0.32 -4.19
C MET A 200 -9.20 -0.55 -5.12
N PRO A 201 -9.77 -1.13 -6.19
CA PRO A 201 -8.98 -1.83 -7.20
C PRO A 201 -7.99 -0.86 -7.85
N GLY A 202 -6.75 -1.31 -8.06
CA GLY A 202 -5.67 -0.51 -8.64
C GLY A 202 -4.90 0.39 -7.67
N PHE A 203 -5.34 0.51 -6.41
CA PHE A 203 -4.63 1.26 -5.37
C PHE A 203 -4.20 0.34 -4.23
N SER A 204 -3.09 0.66 -3.57
CA SER A 204 -2.77 0.05 -2.28
C SER A 204 -3.92 0.31 -1.31
N PRO A 205 -4.44 -0.72 -0.61
CA PRO A 205 -5.50 -0.53 0.37
C PRO A 205 -5.08 0.55 1.37
N THR A 206 -5.89 1.60 1.48
CA THR A 206 -5.64 2.70 2.42
C THR A 206 -6.78 2.71 3.42
N PHE A 207 -6.42 2.78 4.70
CA PHE A 207 -7.36 2.99 5.79
C PHE A 207 -6.93 4.22 6.57
N THR A 208 -7.90 4.95 7.11
CA THR A 208 -7.63 6.11 7.96
C THR A 208 -7.74 5.66 9.40
N VAL A 209 -6.68 5.91 10.18
CA VAL A 209 -6.68 5.68 11.63
C VAL A 209 -7.08 6.99 12.30
N GLN A 210 -8.10 6.94 13.16
CA GLN A 210 -8.48 8.05 14.03
C GLN A 210 -8.44 7.58 15.48
N GLY A 211 -7.67 8.27 16.32
CA GLY A 211 -7.46 7.91 17.73
C GLY A 211 -6.21 7.06 17.95
N GLN A 212 -6.13 6.44 19.12
CA GLN A 212 -4.99 5.63 19.55
C GLN A 212 -5.08 4.21 18.98
N ILE A 213 -3.94 3.67 18.55
CA ILE A 213 -3.82 2.27 18.13
C ILE A 213 -3.64 1.43 19.40
N TYR A 214 -4.49 0.43 19.59
CA TYR A 214 -4.37 -0.55 20.66
C TYR A 214 -3.84 -1.87 20.13
N HIS A 215 -3.02 -2.55 20.93
CA HIS A 215 -2.56 -3.90 20.60
C HIS A 215 -3.62 -4.92 20.99
N HIS A 216 -4.11 -5.67 20.00
CA HIS A 216 -4.96 -6.83 20.24
C HIS A 216 -4.12 -8.10 20.10
N ILE A 217 -3.79 -8.72 21.24
CA ILE A 217 -3.07 -10.00 21.26
C ILE A 217 -4.14 -11.09 21.24
N GLY A 218 -4.34 -11.70 20.08
CA GLY A 218 -5.18 -12.90 19.96
C GLY A 218 -4.52 -14.13 20.57
N SER A 219 -5.26 -15.24 20.63
CA SER A 219 -4.68 -16.53 21.04
C SER A 219 -3.52 -16.92 20.11
N LEU A 220 -2.43 -17.42 20.71
CA LEU A 220 -1.28 -17.96 19.96
C LEU A 220 -1.62 -19.27 19.25
N PHE A 221 -2.65 -19.97 19.73
CA PHE A 221 -3.20 -21.18 19.14
C PHE A 221 -4.60 -20.84 18.61
N PRO A 222 -4.90 -21.07 17.32
CA PRO A 222 -6.24 -20.82 16.82
C PRO A 222 -7.25 -21.69 17.57
N GLU A 223 -8.39 -21.10 17.90
CA GLU A 223 -9.47 -21.81 18.58
C GLU A 223 -10.32 -22.58 17.55
N GLY A 224 -10.58 -23.86 17.81
CA GLY A 224 -11.45 -24.68 16.96
C GLY A 224 -10.91 -24.92 15.53
N ASN A 225 -11.69 -24.51 14.52
CA ASN A 225 -11.36 -24.69 13.09
C ASN A 225 -10.74 -23.43 12.46
N ASP A 226 -10.36 -22.45 13.29
CA ASP A 226 -9.74 -21.23 12.81
C ASP A 226 -8.37 -21.52 12.20
N ARG A 227 -8.08 -20.81 11.12
CA ARG A 227 -6.85 -21.03 10.38
C ARG A 227 -5.73 -20.19 10.98
N HIS A 228 -4.53 -20.75 11.10
CA HIS A 228 -3.35 -20.03 11.59
C HIS A 228 -3.03 -18.82 10.70
N GLU A 229 -2.91 -17.63 11.28
CA GLU A 229 -2.58 -16.38 10.58
C GLU A 229 -1.53 -15.61 11.38
N PHE A 230 -0.61 -14.92 10.69
CA PHE A 230 0.45 -14.10 11.31
C PHE A 230 1.35 -14.89 12.28
N LEU A 231 1.48 -14.43 13.53
CA LEU A 231 2.32 -15.02 14.58
C LEU A 231 1.99 -16.51 14.86
N PRO A 232 0.72 -16.95 15.02
CA PRO A 232 0.35 -18.36 15.11
C PRO A 232 0.98 -19.30 14.08
N ILE A 233 1.29 -18.85 12.85
CA ILE A 233 1.90 -19.70 11.83
C ILE A 233 3.25 -20.26 12.30
N TYR A 234 4.02 -19.52 13.09
CA TYR A 234 5.34 -19.95 13.57
C TYR A 234 5.31 -21.05 14.66
N PHE A 235 4.10 -21.42 15.11
CA PHE A 235 3.88 -22.39 16.20
C PHE A 235 3.10 -23.63 15.76
N MET A 236 2.93 -23.84 14.45
CA MET A 236 2.24 -25.03 13.93
C MET A 236 3.01 -26.34 14.20
N GLY A 237 4.29 -26.26 14.55
CA GLY A 237 5.11 -27.42 14.91
C GLY A 237 5.69 -28.21 13.73
N ASP A 238 5.24 -27.94 12.50
CA ASP A 238 5.76 -28.53 11.27
C ASP A 238 6.09 -27.44 10.24
N GLU A 239 7.40 -27.26 9.98
CA GLU A 239 7.94 -26.31 9.00
C GLU A 239 7.24 -26.39 7.64
N GLN A 240 6.88 -27.60 7.20
CA GLN A 240 6.27 -27.80 5.91
C GLN A 240 4.84 -27.26 5.88
N ASN A 241 4.08 -27.45 6.96
CA ASN A 241 2.75 -26.88 7.14
C ASN A 241 2.80 -25.36 7.27
N GLU A 242 3.81 -24.79 7.94
CA GLU A 242 4.00 -23.34 8.03
C GLU A 242 4.17 -22.72 6.63
N VAL A 243 5.06 -23.28 5.81
CA VAL A 243 5.30 -22.79 4.44
C VAL A 243 4.05 -22.95 3.59
N ASN A 244 3.40 -24.11 3.65
CA ASN A 244 2.17 -24.36 2.90
C ASN A 244 1.09 -23.34 3.28
N ARG A 245 0.97 -23.02 4.57
CA ARG A 245 0.04 -22.01 5.07
C ARG A 245 0.36 -20.62 4.53
N ARG A 246 1.64 -20.21 4.52
CA ARG A 246 2.08 -18.93 3.95
C ARG A 246 1.78 -18.83 2.45
N CYS A 247 2.05 -19.90 1.69
CA CYS A 247 1.79 -19.95 0.25
C CYS A 247 0.29 -20.00 -0.10
N GLN A 248 -0.55 -20.57 0.77
CA GLN A 248 -2.01 -20.50 0.62
C GLN A 248 -2.54 -19.08 0.87
N TYR A 249 -1.93 -18.35 1.79
CA TYR A 249 -2.34 -16.99 2.15
C TYR A 249 -1.88 -15.95 1.12
N ILE A 250 -0.66 -16.09 0.59
CA ILE A 250 -0.08 -15.18 -0.41
C ILE A 250 0.05 -15.88 -1.76
N GLU A 251 -0.81 -15.54 -2.71
CA GLU A 251 -0.78 -16.15 -4.05
C GLU A 251 0.41 -15.69 -4.91
N GLY A 252 1.00 -16.63 -5.65
CA GLY A 252 2.01 -16.38 -6.68
C GLY A 252 3.45 -16.27 -6.18
N VAL A 253 3.74 -16.70 -4.95
CA VAL A 253 5.10 -16.88 -4.42
C VAL A 253 5.61 -18.30 -4.71
N GLU A 254 6.91 -18.46 -4.94
CA GLU A 254 7.52 -19.79 -5.04
C GLU A 254 7.72 -20.39 -3.66
N ARG A 255 7.14 -21.57 -3.46
CA ARG A 255 7.16 -22.30 -2.20
C ARG A 255 8.58 -22.56 -1.68
N GLU A 256 9.49 -22.93 -2.57
CA GLU A 256 10.88 -23.25 -2.22
C GLU A 256 11.63 -22.04 -1.68
N THR A 257 11.48 -20.87 -2.32
CA THR A 257 12.06 -19.62 -1.85
C THR A 257 11.49 -19.20 -0.50
N VAL A 258 10.18 -19.39 -0.27
CA VAL A 258 9.56 -19.16 1.06
C VAL A 258 10.17 -20.08 2.12
N LEU A 259 10.37 -21.36 1.81
CA LEU A 259 11.00 -22.31 2.73
C LEU A 259 12.44 -21.90 3.10
N LYS A 260 13.27 -21.57 2.11
CA LYS A 260 14.66 -21.13 2.36
C LYS A 260 14.72 -19.89 3.27
N ILE A 261 13.82 -18.91 3.04
CA ILE A 261 13.73 -17.71 3.88
C ILE A 261 13.22 -18.06 5.29
N GLN A 262 12.25 -18.97 5.41
CA GLN A 262 11.74 -19.41 6.71
C GLN A 262 12.83 -20.07 7.55
N GLN A 263 13.61 -20.97 6.96
CA GLN A 263 14.72 -21.64 7.64
C GLN A 263 15.80 -20.66 8.12
N MET A 264 16.12 -19.66 7.31
CA MET A 264 17.01 -18.57 7.70
C MET A 264 16.42 -17.76 8.88
N LEU A 265 15.12 -17.46 8.86
CA LEU A 265 14.46 -16.76 9.97
C LEU A 265 14.44 -17.61 11.23
N HIS A 266 14.16 -18.91 11.15
CA HIS A 266 14.15 -19.82 12.30
C HIS A 266 15.54 -19.93 12.96
N SER A 267 16.60 -19.94 12.16
CA SER A 267 17.98 -20.04 12.66
C SER A 267 18.49 -18.75 13.30
N HIS A 268 18.15 -17.58 12.74
CA HIS A 268 18.76 -16.31 13.15
C HIS A 268 17.84 -15.41 13.98
N ASN A 269 16.52 -15.55 13.89
CA ASN A 269 15.59 -14.66 14.59
C ASN A 269 15.50 -15.04 16.07
N VAL A 270 16.15 -14.25 16.92
CA VAL A 270 16.17 -14.43 18.38
C VAL A 270 14.76 -14.36 18.98
N LEU A 271 13.87 -13.53 18.43
CA LEU A 271 12.50 -13.40 18.93
C LEU A 271 11.73 -14.70 18.79
N LEU A 272 11.90 -15.41 17.67
CA LEU A 272 11.28 -16.72 17.49
C LEU A 272 11.78 -17.75 18.51
N LYS A 273 13.08 -17.71 18.84
CA LYS A 273 13.65 -18.59 19.86
C LYS A 273 13.06 -18.27 21.24
N ILE A 274 12.93 -16.99 21.58
CA ILE A 274 12.30 -16.53 22.82
C ILE A 274 10.84 -16.99 22.89
N PHE A 275 10.04 -16.75 21.84
CA PHE A 275 8.65 -17.16 21.81
C PHE A 275 8.49 -18.68 21.95
N LYS A 276 9.28 -19.47 21.20
CA LYS A 276 9.23 -20.94 21.28
C LYS A 276 9.63 -21.45 22.67
N SER A 277 10.65 -20.84 23.29
CA SER A 277 11.05 -21.18 24.65
C SER A 277 10.00 -20.83 25.70
N ALA A 278 9.32 -19.69 25.55
CA ALA A 278 8.28 -19.24 26.48
C ALA A 278 7.03 -20.14 26.43
N ILE A 279 6.70 -20.69 25.26
CA ILE A 279 5.58 -21.64 25.10
C ILE A 279 5.92 -23.01 25.71
N GLY A 280 7.17 -23.46 25.61
CA GLY A 280 7.61 -24.73 26.19
C GLY A 280 7.63 -24.74 27.73
N ASN A 281 7.80 -23.58 28.36
CA ASN A 281 7.84 -23.41 29.81
C ASN A 281 6.50 -22.86 30.34
N SER A 282 5.53 -23.76 30.53
CA SER A 282 4.28 -23.61 31.30
C SER A 282 3.74 -22.18 31.56
N GLY A 283 2.85 -21.69 30.70
CA GLY A 283 1.63 -20.90 31.01
C GLY A 283 1.73 -19.52 31.69
N LEU A 284 2.42 -19.38 32.83
CA LEU A 284 2.32 -18.18 33.69
C LEU A 284 3.33 -17.07 33.38
N GLN A 285 4.46 -17.37 32.72
CA GLN A 285 5.44 -16.34 32.31
C GLN A 285 5.07 -15.66 30.99
N ILE A 286 4.13 -16.21 30.22
CA ILE A 286 3.75 -15.74 28.88
C ILE A 286 3.11 -14.34 28.95
N ILE A 287 2.24 -14.07 29.93
CA ILE A 287 1.52 -12.79 30.04
C ILE A 287 2.46 -11.64 30.46
N THR A 288 3.37 -11.90 31.40
CA THR A 288 4.35 -10.89 31.87
C THR A 288 5.45 -10.63 30.84
N MET A 289 5.91 -11.67 30.12
CA MET A 289 6.88 -11.48 29.03
C MET A 289 6.27 -10.79 27.81
N LEU A 290 5.01 -11.07 27.45
CA LEU A 290 4.32 -10.36 26.37
C LEU A 290 4.10 -8.88 26.70
N SER A 291 3.89 -8.54 27.98
CA SER A 291 3.75 -7.17 28.44
C SER A 291 5.06 -6.38 28.34
N PHE A 292 6.22 -7.00 28.64
CA PHE A 292 7.54 -6.40 28.41
C PHE A 292 7.90 -6.33 26.92
N MET A 293 7.52 -7.34 26.12
CA MET A 293 7.76 -7.36 24.68
C MET A 293 6.86 -6.40 23.89
N LEU A 294 5.79 -5.83 24.47
CA LEU A 294 5.03 -4.75 23.84
C LEU A 294 5.89 -3.50 23.54
N ILE A 295 6.94 -3.26 24.33
CA ILE A 295 7.93 -2.20 24.07
C ILE A 295 8.85 -2.60 22.88
N GLU A 296 9.20 -3.87 22.77
CA GLU A 296 9.99 -4.45 21.67
C GLU A 296 9.14 -4.75 20.40
N LEU A 297 7.81 -4.75 20.48
CA LEU A 297 6.93 -4.92 19.32
C LEU A 297 6.88 -3.66 18.45
N VAL A 298 7.21 -2.50 19.02
CA VAL A 298 7.61 -1.30 18.26
C VAL A 298 8.86 -1.60 17.41
N ILE A 299 9.74 -2.49 17.88
CA ILE A 299 10.91 -3.01 17.15
C ILE A 299 10.52 -4.14 16.17
N MET A 300 9.43 -4.88 16.37
CA MET A 300 8.92 -5.84 15.37
C MET A 300 8.38 -5.17 14.11
N HIS A 301 7.70 -4.02 14.27
CA HIS A 301 7.41 -3.14 13.13
C HIS A 301 8.71 -2.66 12.49
N ARG A 302 9.76 -2.47 13.30
CA ARG A 302 11.12 -2.17 12.85
C ARG A 302 11.81 -3.35 12.20
N TRP A 303 11.53 -4.63 12.39
CA TRP A 303 12.16 -5.73 11.62
C TRP A 303 11.49 -5.97 10.27
N SER A 304 10.16 -5.91 10.20
CA SER A 304 9.46 -5.84 8.91
C SER A 304 9.83 -4.56 8.16
N MET A 305 9.91 -3.43 8.86
CA MET A 305 10.39 -2.18 8.29
C MET A 305 11.90 -2.13 8.11
N THR A 306 12.76 -2.91 8.78
CA THR A 306 14.22 -2.95 8.58
C THR A 306 14.53 -3.89 7.43
N LEU A 307 13.80 -4.99 7.26
CA LEU A 307 13.82 -5.75 6.02
C LEU A 307 13.29 -4.85 4.89
N LEU A 308 12.16 -4.17 5.06
CA LEU A 308 11.66 -3.20 4.07
C LEU A 308 12.63 -2.02 3.86
N PHE A 309 13.28 -1.48 4.89
CA PHE A 309 14.23 -0.36 4.80
C PHE A 309 15.52 -0.82 4.15
N TRP A 310 16.03 -1.98 4.51
CA TRP A 310 17.23 -2.56 3.95
C TRP A 310 16.99 -2.99 2.50
N LEU A 311 15.79 -3.47 2.17
CA LEU A 311 15.37 -3.77 0.79
C LEU A 311 15.07 -2.51 -0.04
N LEU A 312 14.44 -1.48 0.53
CA LEU A 312 14.19 -0.20 -0.14
C LEU A 312 15.47 0.64 -0.27
N ALA A 313 16.35 0.62 0.74
CA ALA A 313 17.64 1.31 0.71
C ALA A 313 18.60 0.68 -0.29
N ASN A 314 18.65 -0.67 -0.39
CA ASN A 314 19.45 -1.32 -1.43
C ASN A 314 18.87 -1.11 -2.84
N ARG A 315 17.53 -1.01 -2.99
CA ARG A 315 16.95 -0.65 -4.29
C ARG A 315 17.19 0.81 -4.68
N ALA A 316 17.20 1.74 -3.74
CA ALA A 316 17.55 3.13 -3.98
C ALA A 316 19.05 3.34 -4.28
N LEU A 317 19.91 2.37 -3.95
CA LEU A 317 21.34 2.40 -4.27
C LEU A 317 21.67 1.74 -5.62
N THR A 318 20.76 0.95 -6.20
CA THR A 318 20.96 0.30 -7.51
C THR A 318 20.23 0.99 -8.67
N GLU A 319 19.35 1.95 -8.37
CA GLU A 319 18.78 2.89 -9.34
C GLU A 319 19.56 4.22 -9.27
N THR A 320 20.85 4.20 -9.63
CA THR A 320 21.67 5.36 -10.05
C THR A 320 22.46 5.03 -11.29
#